data_AF-F7SBF3-F1
#
_entry.id   AF-F7SBF3-F1
#
_cell.length_a   1.000
_cell.length_b   1.000
_cell.length_c   1.000
_cell.angle_alpha   90.00
_cell.angle_beta   90.00
_cell.angle_gamma   90.00
#
_symmetry.space_group_name_H-M   'P 1'
#
loop_
_entity.id
_entity.type
_entity.pdbx_description
1 polymer ?
#
loop_
_entity_poly.entity_id
_entity_poly.type
_entity_poly.pdbx_seq_one_letter_code
_entity_poly.pdbx_strand_id
1 'polypeptide(L)'
;MRDLIRLLRLYAPYRVWVLAGIGLGVLTVLANFALLALSGWFLAATGVVGVAGYAAQNAFNFFTPAAGVRFFATLRVLARYAGRLVDHEATFRLLARLRMVAYAGLEPLAPVGLAGERGGDLLSRLVADIDRLGDFFLRVASPFMIAAAAALVMALGFAIVSPEAGLLLLLGLFVAGVAVPLASLGLGRRPAGAAVALQATMRADLVDSVQGMAELLTCNASGAMAER
;
A
#
# COMPACT_ATOMS: atom_id res chain seq x y z
N MET A 1 14.92 12.05 -1.63
CA MET A 1 14.57 11.58 -2.99
C MET A 1 15.64 10.69 -3.62
N ARG A 2 16.95 10.99 -3.47
CA ARG A 2 18.04 10.15 -4.00
C ARG A 2 18.02 8.70 -3.48
N ASP A 3 17.69 8.50 -2.22
CA ASP A 3 17.62 7.15 -1.63
C ASP A 3 16.49 6.32 -2.24
N LEU A 4 15.33 6.93 -2.50
CA LEU A 4 14.18 6.27 -3.11
C LEU A 4 14.51 5.75 -4.53
N ILE A 5 15.23 6.55 -5.31
CA ILE A 5 15.70 6.16 -6.65
C ILE A 5 16.72 5.03 -6.55
N ARG A 6 17.60 5.06 -5.54
CA ARG A 6 18.57 3.98 -5.28
C ARG A 6 17.87 2.67 -4.89
N LEU A 7 16.81 2.74 -4.09
CA LEU A 7 15.98 1.59 -3.73
C LEU A 7 15.23 1.02 -4.94
N LEU A 8 14.62 1.86 -5.77
CA LEU A 8 13.96 1.41 -7.00
C LEU A 8 14.95 0.78 -7.99
N ARG A 9 16.20 1.23 -8.01
CA ARG A 9 17.25 0.67 -8.86
C ARG A 9 17.65 -0.75 -8.43
N LEU A 10 17.44 -1.16 -7.17
CA LEU A 10 17.64 -2.55 -6.73
C LEU A 10 16.64 -3.52 -7.38
N TYR A 11 15.45 -3.04 -7.74
CA TYR A 11 14.44 -3.79 -8.48
C TYR A 11 14.68 -3.84 -9.99
N ALA A 12 15.69 -3.14 -10.51
CA ALA A 12 16.01 -3.13 -11.95
C ALA A 12 16.18 -4.52 -12.62
N PRO A 13 16.77 -5.54 -11.99
CA PRO A 13 16.89 -6.86 -12.60
C PRO A 13 15.55 -7.63 -12.62
N TYR A 14 14.58 -7.22 -11.81
CA TYR A 14 13.26 -7.85 -11.69
C TYR A 14 12.16 -7.02 -12.37
N ARG A 15 12.53 -6.10 -13.29
CA ARG A 15 11.61 -5.18 -13.99
C ARG A 15 10.43 -5.88 -14.65
N VAL A 16 10.63 -7.06 -15.24
CA VAL A 16 9.55 -7.82 -15.90
C VAL A 16 8.48 -8.20 -14.89
N TRP A 17 8.88 -8.71 -13.72
CA TRP A 17 7.95 -9.06 -12.64
C TRP A 17 7.24 -7.82 -12.08
N VAL A 18 7.98 -6.73 -11.88
CA VAL A 18 7.40 -5.46 -11.43
C VAL A 18 6.37 -4.92 -12.43
N LEU A 19 6.70 -4.90 -13.73
CA LEU A 19 5.79 -4.43 -14.77
C LEU A 19 4.56 -5.33 -14.90
N ALA A 20 4.73 -6.65 -14.81
CA ALA A 20 3.62 -7.60 -14.80
C ALA A 20 2.71 -7.39 -13.58
N GLY A 21 3.27 -7.19 -12.38
CA GLY A 21 2.53 -6.91 -11.16
C GLY A 21 1.72 -5.60 -11.26
N ILE A 22 2.36 -4.52 -11.74
CA ILE A 22 1.69 -3.24 -12.00
C ILE A 22 0.57 -3.42 -13.04
N GLY A 23 0.85 -4.13 -14.14
CA GLY A 23 -0.14 -4.37 -15.19
C GLY A 23 -1.37 -5.14 -14.68
N LEU A 24 -1.17 -6.17 -13.87
CA LEU A 24 -2.26 -6.93 -13.23
C LEU A 24 -3.00 -6.08 -12.20
N GLY A 25 -2.29 -5.21 -11.47
CA GLY A 25 -2.88 -4.23 -10.56
C GLY A 25 -3.79 -3.24 -11.30
N VAL A 26 -3.31 -2.66 -12.40
CA VAL A 26 -4.10 -1.75 -13.25
C VAL A 26 -5.31 -2.47 -13.83
N LEU A 27 -5.12 -3.69 -14.35
CA LEU A 27 -6.22 -4.52 -14.86
C LEU A 27 -7.30 -4.77 -13.78
N THR A 28 -6.89 -5.00 -12.53
CA THR A 28 -7.81 -5.17 -11.40
C THR A 28 -8.65 -3.91 -11.17
N VAL A 29 -8.02 -2.72 -11.18
CA VAL A 29 -8.70 -1.44 -11.01
C VAL A 29 -9.65 -1.16 -12.17
N LEU A 30 -9.21 -1.40 -13.40
CA LEU A 30 -10.04 -1.21 -14.60
C LEU A 30 -11.22 -2.18 -14.65
N ALA A 31 -11.03 -3.44 -14.28
CA ALA A 31 -12.12 -4.41 -14.19
C ALA A 31 -13.15 -3.99 -13.12
N ASN A 32 -12.69 -3.46 -11.98
CA ASN A 32 -13.58 -2.90 -10.96
C ASN A 32 -14.36 -1.69 -11.49
N PHE A 33 -13.69 -0.78 -12.17
CA PHE A 33 -14.31 0.40 -12.76
C PHE A 33 -15.35 0.02 -13.83
N ALA A 34 -15.00 -0.88 -14.75
CA ALA A 34 -15.89 -1.37 -15.79
C ALA A 34 -17.11 -2.09 -15.20
N LEU A 35 -16.93 -2.87 -14.13
CA LEU A 35 -18.03 -3.48 -13.39
C LEU A 35 -18.99 -2.43 -12.85
N LEU A 36 -18.48 -1.37 -12.20
CA LEU A 36 -19.30 -0.32 -11.62
C LEU A 36 -20.03 0.49 -12.71
N ALA A 37 -19.34 0.84 -13.80
CA ALA A 37 -19.92 1.54 -14.93
C ALA A 37 -21.05 0.72 -15.60
N LEU A 38 -20.78 -0.56 -15.89
CA LEU A 38 -21.77 -1.46 -16.47
C LEU A 38 -22.96 -1.69 -15.54
N SER A 39 -22.71 -1.84 -14.24
CA SER A 39 -23.77 -1.97 -13.23
C SER A 39 -24.63 -0.71 -13.15
N GLY A 40 -24.01 0.47 -13.18
CA GLY A 40 -24.72 1.75 -13.16
C GLY A 40 -25.61 1.93 -14.39
N TRP A 41 -25.07 1.67 -15.59
CA TRP A 41 -25.85 1.67 -16.82
C TRP A 41 -27.00 0.66 -16.76
N PHE A 42 -26.73 -0.56 -16.29
CA PHE A 42 -27.72 -1.63 -16.22
C PHE A 42 -28.88 -1.26 -15.28
N LEU A 43 -28.60 -0.69 -14.12
CA LEU A 43 -29.61 -0.20 -13.18
C LEU A 43 -30.45 0.96 -13.76
N ALA A 44 -29.80 1.91 -14.43
CA ALA A 44 -30.51 3.01 -15.08
C ALA A 44 -31.42 2.51 -16.21
N ALA A 45 -30.92 1.59 -17.04
CA ALA A 45 -31.66 1.00 -18.15
C ALA A 45 -32.87 0.19 -17.67
N THR A 46 -32.72 -0.64 -16.64
CA THR A 46 -33.84 -1.40 -16.07
C THR A 46 -34.87 -0.48 -15.42
N GLY A 47 -34.46 0.63 -14.80
CA GLY A 47 -35.37 1.65 -14.29
C GLY A 47 -36.26 2.26 -15.38
N VAL A 48 -35.66 2.63 -16.52
CA VAL A 48 -36.41 3.17 -17.67
C VAL A 48 -37.34 2.13 -18.29
N VAL A 49 -36.86 0.90 -18.49
CA VAL A 49 -37.68 -0.19 -19.06
C VAL A 49 -38.83 -0.57 -18.14
N GLY A 50 -38.62 -0.52 -16.82
CA GLY A 50 -39.64 -0.81 -15.82
C GLY A 50 -40.89 0.06 -15.97
N VAL A 51 -40.71 1.34 -16.34
CA VAL A 51 -41.82 2.29 -16.55
C VAL A 51 -42.32 2.34 -18.00
N ALA A 52 -41.56 1.81 -18.97
CA ALA A 52 -41.86 1.88 -20.40
C ALA A 52 -42.93 0.88 -20.91
N GLY A 53 -43.54 0.09 -20.01
CA GLY A 53 -44.64 -0.83 -20.31
C GLY A 53 -44.22 -2.25 -20.73
N TYR A 54 -45.20 -3.14 -20.87
CA TYR A 54 -45.00 -4.60 -21.00
C TYR A 54 -44.19 -5.01 -22.25
N ALA A 55 -44.37 -4.31 -23.37
CA ALA A 55 -43.62 -4.60 -24.60
C ALA A 55 -42.10 -4.33 -24.45
N ALA A 56 -41.73 -3.24 -23.76
CA ALA A 56 -40.33 -2.91 -23.51
C ALA A 56 -39.68 -3.88 -22.52
N GLN A 57 -40.43 -4.34 -21.51
CA GLN A 57 -39.97 -5.34 -20.54
C GLN A 57 -39.62 -6.68 -21.19
N ASN A 58 -40.46 -7.17 -22.11
CA ASN A 58 -40.22 -8.43 -22.82
C ASN A 58 -39.10 -8.36 -23.85
N ALA A 59 -38.82 -7.18 -24.41
CA ALA A 59 -37.75 -6.97 -25.39
C ALA A 59 -36.38 -6.74 -24.73
N PHE A 60 -36.32 -6.44 -23.43
CA PHE A 60 -35.07 -6.08 -22.76
C PHE A 60 -34.21 -7.29 -22.40
N ASN A 61 -33.00 -7.34 -22.96
CA ASN A 61 -32.05 -8.40 -22.68
C ASN A 61 -31.25 -8.11 -21.40
N PHE A 62 -31.64 -8.75 -20.29
CA PHE A 62 -30.92 -8.65 -19.02
C PHE A 62 -29.70 -9.58 -18.92
N PHE A 63 -29.63 -10.63 -19.76
CA PHE A 63 -28.59 -11.67 -19.66
C PHE A 63 -27.22 -11.12 -20.08
N THR A 64 -27.15 -10.32 -21.13
CA THR A 64 -25.89 -9.74 -21.64
C THR A 64 -25.19 -8.84 -20.61
N PRO A 65 -25.84 -7.81 -20.04
CA PRO A 65 -25.22 -6.99 -18.99
C PRO A 65 -24.92 -7.81 -17.72
N ALA A 66 -25.77 -8.76 -17.34
CA ALA A 66 -25.50 -9.64 -16.19
C ALA A 66 -24.25 -10.53 -16.42
N ALA A 67 -24.06 -11.04 -17.63
CA ALA A 67 -22.86 -11.79 -18.00
C ALA A 67 -21.61 -10.89 -17.98
N GLY A 68 -21.71 -9.66 -18.48
CA GLY A 68 -20.61 -8.68 -18.41
C GLY A 68 -20.21 -8.34 -16.98
N VAL A 69 -21.17 -8.11 -16.08
CA VAL A 69 -20.89 -7.86 -14.66
C VAL A 69 -20.15 -9.05 -14.03
N ARG A 70 -20.61 -10.28 -14.29
CA ARG A 70 -19.93 -11.51 -13.82
C ARG A 70 -18.53 -11.64 -14.39
N PHE A 71 -18.35 -11.36 -15.67
CA PHE A 71 -17.05 -11.40 -16.32
C PHE A 71 -16.06 -10.44 -15.64
N PHE A 72 -16.43 -9.17 -15.47
CA PHE A 72 -15.56 -8.20 -14.80
C PHE A 72 -15.32 -8.53 -13.33
N ALA A 73 -16.31 -9.10 -12.63
CA ALA A 73 -16.14 -9.53 -11.25
C ALA A 73 -15.09 -10.64 -11.13
N THR A 74 -15.17 -11.66 -12.00
CA THR A 74 -14.23 -12.77 -12.06
C THR A 74 -12.85 -12.29 -12.51
N LEU A 75 -12.77 -11.47 -13.55
CA LEU A 75 -11.52 -10.90 -14.05
C LEU A 75 -10.79 -10.10 -12.97
N ARG A 76 -11.52 -9.27 -12.21
CA ARG A 76 -10.97 -8.51 -11.08
C ARG A 76 -10.36 -9.43 -10.02
N VAL A 77 -11.03 -10.54 -9.68
CA VAL A 77 -10.54 -11.49 -8.67
C VAL A 77 -9.30 -12.23 -9.18
N LEU A 78 -9.34 -12.73 -10.41
CA LEU A 78 -8.22 -13.46 -11.02
C LEU A 78 -7.01 -12.55 -11.21
N ALA A 79 -7.19 -11.34 -11.74
CA ALA A 79 -6.12 -10.36 -11.92
C ALA A 79 -5.49 -9.98 -10.58
N ARG A 80 -6.28 -9.78 -9.53
CA ARG A 80 -5.77 -9.48 -8.18
C ARG A 80 -4.98 -10.64 -7.60
N TYR A 81 -5.47 -11.87 -7.77
CA TYR A 81 -4.77 -13.05 -7.28
C TYR A 81 -3.44 -13.23 -8.02
N ALA A 82 -3.46 -13.23 -9.36
CA ALA A 82 -2.26 -13.32 -10.17
C ALA A 82 -1.26 -12.19 -9.84
N GLY A 83 -1.74 -10.96 -9.68
CA GLY A 83 -0.92 -9.80 -9.30
C GLY A 83 -0.21 -10.03 -7.97
N ARG A 84 -0.90 -10.56 -6.97
CA ARG A 84 -0.29 -10.92 -5.68
C ARG A 84 0.81 -11.97 -5.82
N LEU A 85 0.62 -12.99 -6.65
CA LEU A 85 1.66 -14.00 -6.88
C LEU A 85 2.91 -13.39 -7.53
N VAL A 86 2.71 -12.58 -8.57
CA VAL A 86 3.80 -11.90 -9.28
C VAL A 86 4.56 -10.95 -8.37
N ASP A 87 3.85 -10.16 -7.56
CA ASP A 87 4.43 -9.20 -6.62
C ASP A 87 5.24 -9.89 -5.52
N HIS A 88 4.74 -11.00 -4.98
CA HIS A 88 5.47 -11.79 -3.97
C HIS A 88 6.72 -12.42 -4.56
N GLU A 89 6.63 -13.00 -5.75
CA GLU A 89 7.78 -13.62 -6.41
C GLU A 89 8.90 -12.59 -6.67
N ALA A 90 8.54 -11.39 -7.14
CA ALA A 90 9.49 -10.30 -7.33
C ALA A 90 10.19 -9.92 -6.01
N THR A 91 9.41 -9.83 -4.93
CA THR A 91 9.89 -9.42 -3.62
C THR A 91 10.79 -10.49 -2.99
N PHE A 92 10.39 -11.76 -3.05
CA PHE A 92 11.18 -12.86 -2.50
C PHE A 92 12.52 -13.02 -3.20
N ARG A 93 12.56 -12.91 -4.53
CA ARG A 93 13.82 -12.94 -5.29
C ARG A 93 14.75 -11.79 -4.89
N LEU A 94 14.20 -10.59 -4.68
CA LEU A 94 15.00 -9.46 -4.22
C LEU A 94 15.52 -9.68 -2.80
N LEU A 95 14.66 -10.09 -1.86
CA LEU A 95 15.03 -10.34 -0.46
C LEU A 95 16.13 -11.40 -0.37
N ALA A 96 16.00 -12.50 -1.12
CA ALA A 96 17.02 -13.54 -1.19
C ALA A 96 18.37 -12.98 -1.67
N ARG A 97 18.38 -12.16 -2.72
CA ARG A 97 19.61 -11.53 -3.23
C ARG A 97 20.22 -10.55 -2.23
N LEU A 98 19.40 -9.73 -1.57
CA LEU A 98 19.87 -8.76 -0.58
C LEU A 98 20.50 -9.47 0.63
N ARG A 99 19.87 -10.54 1.12
CA ARG A 99 20.42 -11.34 2.22
C ARG A 99 21.76 -11.96 1.87
N MET A 100 21.91 -12.48 0.64
CA MET A 100 23.19 -13.01 0.15
C MET A 100 24.28 -11.94 0.07
N VAL A 101 23.96 -10.76 -0.49
CA VAL A 101 24.93 -9.65 -0.60
C VAL A 101 25.32 -9.10 0.77
N ALA A 102 24.36 -8.96 1.68
CA ALA A 102 24.62 -8.50 3.03
C ALA A 102 25.51 -9.48 3.80
N TYR A 103 25.22 -10.79 3.70
CA TYR A 103 26.03 -11.82 4.33
C TYR A 103 27.46 -11.87 3.77
N ALA A 104 27.61 -11.89 2.44
CA ALA A 104 28.92 -11.89 1.78
C ALA A 104 29.75 -10.63 2.09
N GLY A 105 29.08 -9.51 2.40
CA GLY A 105 29.73 -8.30 2.87
C GLY A 105 30.21 -8.38 4.32
N LEU A 106 29.50 -9.12 5.19
CA LEU A 106 29.81 -9.27 6.61
C LEU A 106 30.85 -10.35 6.91
N GLU A 107 30.83 -11.45 6.15
CA GLU A 107 31.76 -12.58 6.26
C GLU A 107 33.24 -12.15 6.38
N PRO A 108 33.80 -11.26 5.52
CA PRO A 108 35.21 -10.88 5.60
C PRO A 108 35.57 -9.97 6.79
N LEU A 109 34.60 -9.40 7.51
CA LEU A 109 34.87 -8.58 8.70
C LEU A 109 35.02 -9.42 9.97
N ALA A 110 34.64 -10.70 9.95
CA ALA A 110 34.77 -11.59 11.09
C ALA A 110 36.22 -12.06 11.30
N PRO A 111 36.68 -12.26 12.55
CA PRO A 111 36.01 -11.97 13.81
C PRO A 111 36.29 -10.55 14.36
N VAL A 112 37.42 -9.93 14.00
CA VAL A 112 37.92 -8.70 14.64
C VAL A 112 37.04 -7.48 14.34
N GLY A 113 36.52 -7.36 13.12
CA GLY A 113 35.66 -6.25 12.72
C GLY A 113 34.25 -6.29 13.31
N LEU A 114 33.86 -7.40 13.95
CA LEU A 114 32.53 -7.61 14.55
C LEU A 114 32.58 -7.82 16.07
N ALA A 115 33.75 -7.69 16.69
CA ALA A 115 33.96 -8.00 18.11
C ALA A 115 33.13 -7.12 19.07
N GLY A 116 32.69 -5.93 18.63
CA GLY A 116 31.84 -5.02 19.41
C GLY A 116 30.34 -5.23 19.23
N GLU A 117 29.91 -6.05 18.28
CA GLU A 117 28.50 -6.25 17.96
C GLU A 117 28.03 -7.64 18.41
N ARG A 118 26.85 -7.71 19.03
CA ARG A 118 26.26 -9.00 19.43
C ARG A 118 25.73 -9.72 18.20
N GLY A 119 26.08 -11.00 18.03
CA GLY A 119 25.64 -11.79 16.87
C GLY A 119 24.11 -11.80 16.68
N GLY A 120 23.34 -11.80 17.78
CA GLY A 120 21.88 -11.68 17.74
C GLY A 120 21.39 -10.33 17.20
N ASP A 121 22.07 -9.23 17.53
CA ASP A 121 21.72 -7.90 17.05
C ASP A 121 22.07 -7.73 15.56
N LEU A 122 23.21 -8.29 15.12
CA LEU A 122 23.60 -8.32 13.71
C LEU A 122 22.58 -9.09 12.85
N LEU A 123 22.18 -10.27 13.30
CA LEU A 123 21.16 -11.07 12.61
C LEU A 123 19.82 -10.35 12.57
N SER A 124 19.40 -9.76 13.68
CA SER A 124 18.15 -9.01 13.78
C SER A 124 18.13 -7.82 12.82
N ARG A 125 19.20 -7.02 12.76
CA ARG A 125 19.34 -5.91 11.81
C ARG A 125 19.34 -6.39 10.38
N LEU A 126 20.11 -7.44 10.06
CA LEU A 126 20.18 -8.00 8.71
C LEU A 126 18.81 -8.48 8.21
N VAL A 127 18.04 -9.17 9.05
CA VAL A 127 16.71 -9.66 8.67
C VAL A 127 15.70 -8.50 8.62
N ALA A 128 15.58 -7.74 9.71
CA ALA A 128 14.54 -6.73 9.85
C ALA A 128 14.69 -5.56 8.86
N ASP A 129 15.91 -5.09 8.61
CA ASP A 129 16.12 -3.96 7.69
C ASP A 129 15.97 -4.37 6.23
N ILE A 130 16.34 -5.60 5.88
CA ILE A 130 16.11 -6.14 4.53
C ILE A 130 14.61 -6.37 4.30
N ASP A 131 13.88 -6.89 5.29
CA ASP A 131 12.44 -7.11 5.18
C ASP A 131 11.65 -5.79 5.04
N ARG A 132 12.05 -4.75 5.77
CA ARG A 132 11.51 -3.38 5.62
C ARG A 132 11.63 -2.86 4.19
N LEU A 133 12.71 -3.21 3.49
CA LEU A 133 12.91 -2.80 2.11
C LEU A 133 11.91 -3.47 1.15
N GLY A 134 11.59 -4.74 1.38
CA GLY A 134 10.54 -5.45 0.63
C GLY A 134 9.15 -4.86 0.88
N ASP A 135 8.83 -4.57 2.14
CA ASP A 135 7.57 -3.95 2.53
C ASP A 135 7.34 -2.58 1.88
N PHE A 136 8.39 -1.76 1.75
CA PHE A 136 8.29 -0.47 1.07
C PHE A 136 7.79 -0.61 -0.37
N PHE A 137 8.30 -1.58 -1.13
CA PHE A 137 7.87 -1.76 -2.51
C PHE A 137 6.41 -2.22 -2.60
N LEU A 138 6.02 -3.21 -1.80
CA LEU A 138 4.67 -3.79 -1.83
C LEU A 138 3.59 -2.86 -1.27
N ARG A 139 3.91 -2.08 -0.24
CA ARG A 139 2.93 -1.26 0.49
C ARG A 139 2.90 0.19 0.05
N VAL A 140 3.99 0.67 -0.54
CA VAL A 140 4.12 2.07 -0.94
C VAL A 140 4.25 2.16 -2.46
N ALA A 141 5.38 1.72 -3.03
CA ALA A 141 5.68 1.99 -4.43
C ALA A 141 4.66 1.37 -5.41
N SER A 142 4.33 0.09 -5.25
CA SER A 142 3.40 -0.62 -6.16
C SER A 142 1.99 0.01 -6.16
N PRO A 143 1.32 0.24 -5.01
CA PRO A 143 0.03 0.91 -4.97
C PRO A 143 0.01 2.30 -5.64
N PHE A 144 1.05 3.12 -5.43
CA PHE A 144 1.14 4.44 -6.06
C PHE A 144 1.31 4.34 -7.59
N MET A 145 2.15 3.42 -8.08
CA MET A 145 2.33 3.21 -9.52
C MET A 145 1.04 2.69 -10.19
N ILE A 146 0.35 1.74 -9.55
CA ILE A 146 -0.93 1.21 -10.04
C ILE A 146 -1.98 2.32 -10.07
N ALA A 147 -2.09 3.12 -9.01
CA ALA A 147 -3.05 4.22 -8.93
C ALA A 147 -2.79 5.27 -10.01
N ALA A 148 -1.53 5.69 -10.20
CA ALA A 148 -1.17 6.67 -11.22
C ALA A 148 -1.44 6.17 -12.65
N ALA A 149 -1.04 4.93 -12.95
CA ALA A 149 -1.27 4.33 -14.26
C ALA A 149 -2.77 4.13 -14.53
N ALA A 150 -3.53 3.63 -13.56
CA ALA A 150 -4.98 3.45 -13.72
C ALA A 150 -5.70 4.80 -13.87
N ALA A 151 -5.32 5.82 -13.09
CA ALA A 151 -5.87 7.17 -13.21
C ALA A 151 -5.65 7.76 -14.61
N LEU A 152 -4.45 7.60 -15.17
CA LEU A 152 -4.13 8.05 -16.52
C LEU A 152 -4.94 7.31 -17.58
N VAL A 153 -5.00 5.97 -17.51
CA VAL A 153 -5.78 5.18 -18.47
C VAL A 153 -7.27 5.54 -18.42
N MET A 154 -7.82 5.73 -17.22
CA MET A 154 -9.21 6.15 -17.05
C MET A 154 -9.44 7.56 -17.59
N ALA A 155 -8.59 8.53 -17.25
CA ALA A 155 -8.71 9.90 -17.75
C ALA A 155 -8.63 9.97 -19.27
N LEU A 156 -7.70 9.23 -19.89
CA LEU A 156 -7.60 9.11 -21.34
C LEU A 156 -8.85 8.46 -21.95
N GLY A 157 -9.38 7.41 -21.31
CA GLY A 157 -10.61 6.76 -21.74
C GLY A 157 -11.81 7.72 -21.77
N PHE A 158 -11.96 8.57 -20.74
CA PHE A 158 -12.98 9.61 -20.71
C PHE A 158 -12.71 10.74 -21.71
N ALA A 159 -11.45 11.12 -21.90
CA ALA A 159 -11.06 12.18 -22.83
C ALA A 159 -11.44 11.86 -24.30
N ILE A 160 -11.55 10.58 -24.66
CA ILE A 160 -12.04 10.13 -25.97
C ILE A 160 -13.51 10.54 -26.19
N VAL A 161 -14.33 10.52 -25.13
CA VAL A 161 -15.75 10.90 -25.20
C VAL A 161 -15.90 12.42 -25.03
N SER A 162 -15.24 12.98 -24.02
CA SER A 162 -15.20 14.42 -23.75
C SER A 162 -13.88 14.77 -23.07
N PRO A 163 -13.03 15.62 -23.70
CA PRO A 163 -11.78 16.07 -23.10
C PRO A 163 -11.96 16.72 -21.72
N GLU A 164 -13.04 17.47 -21.54
CA GLU A 164 -13.39 18.14 -20.27
C GLU A 164 -13.66 17.12 -19.16
N ALA A 165 -14.39 16.04 -19.48
CA ALA A 165 -14.68 14.98 -18.51
C ALA A 165 -13.41 14.25 -18.07
N GLY A 166 -12.49 13.97 -19.00
CA GLY A 166 -11.19 13.38 -18.69
C GLY A 166 -10.34 14.27 -17.79
N LEU A 167 -10.31 15.58 -18.06
CA LEU A 167 -9.55 16.55 -17.27
C LEU A 167 -10.14 16.71 -15.85
N LEU A 168 -11.47 16.82 -15.72
CA LEU A 168 -12.14 16.89 -14.42
C LEU A 168 -11.92 15.62 -13.59
N LEU A 169 -11.98 14.45 -14.22
CA LEU A 169 -11.67 13.18 -13.55
C LEU A 169 -10.23 13.17 -13.04
N LEU A 170 -9.26 13.54 -13.88
CA LEU A 170 -7.84 13.55 -13.51
C LEU A 170 -7.56 14.53 -12.36
N LEU A 171 -8.15 15.73 -12.42
CA LEU A 171 -8.06 16.72 -11.34
C LEU A 171 -8.67 16.20 -10.03
N GLY A 172 -9.85 15.58 -10.10
CA GLY A 172 -10.51 14.97 -8.94
C GLY A 172 -9.64 13.89 -8.30
N LEU A 173 -9.08 12.98 -9.10
CA LEU A 173 -8.16 11.96 -8.60
C LEU A 173 -6.86 12.56 -8.05
N PHE A 174 -6.33 13.63 -8.65
CA PHE A 174 -5.15 14.32 -8.15
C PHE A 174 -5.42 14.97 -6.79
N VAL A 175 -6.56 15.65 -6.63
CA VAL A 175 -6.94 16.26 -5.35
C VAL A 175 -7.12 15.18 -4.28
N ALA A 176 -7.86 14.12 -4.58
CA ALA A 176 -8.11 13.03 -3.64
C ALA A 176 -6.84 12.22 -3.30
N GLY A 177 -6.00 11.94 -4.29
CA GLY A 177 -4.83 11.07 -4.16
C GLY A 177 -3.54 11.77 -3.73
N VAL A 178 -3.43 13.09 -3.93
CA VAL A 178 -2.21 13.86 -3.63
C VAL A 178 -2.50 15.03 -2.71
N ALA A 179 -3.41 15.93 -3.09
CA ALA A 179 -3.62 17.16 -2.33
C ALA A 179 -4.15 16.88 -0.90
N VAL A 180 -5.16 16.01 -0.77
CA VAL A 180 -5.74 15.63 0.52
C VAL A 180 -4.70 14.93 1.42
N PRO A 181 -3.97 13.89 0.99
CA PRO A 181 -2.91 13.30 1.81
C PRO A 181 -1.81 14.28 2.21
N LEU A 182 -1.38 15.19 1.33
CA LEU A 182 -0.38 16.20 1.66
C LEU A 182 -0.89 17.19 2.72
N ALA A 183 -2.14 17.64 2.61
CA ALA A 183 -2.77 18.46 3.64
C ALA A 183 -2.85 17.72 4.97
N SER A 184 -3.28 16.44 4.95
CA SER A 184 -3.33 15.59 6.14
C SER A 184 -1.96 15.37 6.78
N LEU A 185 -0.89 15.24 5.98
CA LEU A 185 0.49 15.17 6.49
C LEU A 185 0.91 16.49 7.17
N GLY A 186 0.54 17.63 6.59
CA GLY A 186 0.82 18.94 7.18
C GLY A 186 0.15 19.12 8.54
N LEU A 187 -1.14 18.79 8.63
CA LEU A 187 -1.94 18.91 9.84
C LEU A 187 -1.56 17.85 10.90
N GLY A 188 -1.20 16.64 10.46
CA GLY A 188 -0.89 15.51 11.33
C GLY A 188 0.52 15.51 11.93
N ARG A 189 1.46 16.30 11.39
CA ARG A 189 2.87 16.31 11.84
C ARG A 189 3.06 16.65 13.31
N ARG A 190 2.42 17.73 13.77
CA ARG A 190 2.51 18.18 15.16
C ARG A 190 1.90 17.19 16.14
N PRO A 191 0.64 16.73 15.98
CA PRO A 191 0.05 15.76 16.90
C PRO A 191 0.79 14.41 16.85
N ALA A 192 1.27 13.97 15.68
CA ALA A 192 2.09 12.76 15.58
C ALA A 192 3.43 12.91 16.35
N GLY A 193 4.11 14.05 16.21
CA GLY A 193 5.34 14.33 16.96
C GLY A 193 5.10 14.39 18.47
N ALA A 194 4.02 15.04 18.91
CA ALA A 194 3.64 15.11 20.31
C ALA A 194 3.29 13.71 20.87
N ALA A 195 2.58 12.88 20.11
CA ALA A 195 2.27 11.51 20.50
C ALA A 195 3.53 10.65 20.65
N VAL A 196 4.50 10.77 19.73
CA VAL A 196 5.79 10.07 19.83
C VAL A 196 6.58 10.54 21.04
N ALA A 197 6.63 11.85 21.29
CA ALA A 197 7.33 12.41 22.45
C ALA A 197 6.70 11.94 23.78
N LEU A 198 5.37 12.00 23.88
CA LEU A 198 4.62 11.52 25.05
C LEU A 198 4.81 10.02 25.27
N GLN A 199 4.83 9.22 24.20
CA GLN A 199 5.08 7.79 24.30
C GLN A 199 6.51 7.49 24.74
N ALA A 200 7.49 8.32 24.35
CA ALA A 200 8.86 8.20 24.81
C ALA A 200 8.99 8.54 26.31
N THR A 201 8.32 9.60 26.79
CA THR A 201 8.32 9.93 28.22
C THR A 201 7.65 8.84 29.05
N MET A 202 6.45 8.39 28.65
CA MET A 202 5.76 7.28 29.35
C MET A 202 6.61 6.01 29.43
N ARG A 203 7.37 5.68 28.37
CA ARG A 203 8.28 4.54 28.40
C ARG A 203 9.45 4.75 29.35
N ALA A 204 10.00 5.96 29.43
CA ALA A 204 11.06 6.28 30.38
C ALA A 204 10.54 6.18 31.81
N ASP A 205 9.40 6.80 32.12
CA ASP A 205 8.78 6.78 33.45
C ASP A 205 8.45 5.36 33.92
N LEU A 206 7.99 4.49 33.01
CA LEU A 206 7.76 3.07 33.30
C LEU A 206 9.06 2.33 33.64
N VAL A 207 10.14 2.56 32.90
CA VAL A 207 11.44 1.93 33.17
C VAL A 207 11.98 2.41 34.51
N ASP A 208 11.93 3.72 34.77
CA ASP A 208 12.40 4.31 36.03
C ASP A 208 11.59 3.79 37.22
N SER A 209 10.26 3.64 37.07
CA SER A 209 9.39 3.07 38.10
C SER A 209 9.75 1.61 38.41
N VAL A 210 10.04 0.80 37.38
CA VAL A 210 10.41 -0.61 37.57
C VAL A 210 11.80 -0.74 38.21
N GLN A 211 12.77 0.07 37.78
CA GLN A 211 14.12 0.04 38.33
C GLN A 211 14.18 0.59 39.76
N GLY A 212 13.46 1.68 40.04
CA GLY A 212 13.37 2.33 41.35
C GLY A 212 12.31 1.74 42.29
N MET A 213 11.68 0.62 41.93
CA MET A 213 10.54 0.06 42.68
C MET A 213 10.85 -0.19 44.15
N ALA A 214 12.05 -0.68 44.46
CA ALA A 214 12.47 -0.92 45.84
C ALA A 214 12.50 0.36 46.67
N GLU A 215 12.98 1.47 46.09
CA GLU A 215 13.04 2.79 46.73
C GLU A 215 11.65 3.43 46.86
N LEU A 216 10.80 3.28 45.84
CA LEU A 216 9.43 3.75 45.87
C LEU A 216 8.59 3.04 46.95
N LEU A 217 8.83 1.75 47.17
CA LEU A 217 8.16 0.97 48.22
C LEU A 217 8.67 1.32 49.62
N THR A 218 9.99 1.49 49.80
CA THR A 218 10.55 1.86 51.11
C THR A 218 10.16 3.27 51.54
N CYS A 219 10.05 4.21 50.60
CA CYS A 219 9.58 5.57 50.86
C CYS A 219 8.05 5.73 50.85
N ASN A 220 7.29 4.64 50.63
CA ASN A 220 5.82 4.67 50.48
C ASN A 220 5.33 5.70 49.43
N ALA A 221 6.12 5.91 48.38
CA ALA A 221 5.90 6.91 47.33
C ALA A 221 5.30 6.32 46.04
N SER A 222 4.96 5.02 46.03
CA SER A 222 4.41 4.31 44.88
C SER A 222 3.10 4.93 44.34
N GLY A 223 2.22 5.41 45.22
CA GLY A 223 0.98 6.09 44.82
C GLY A 223 1.21 7.41 44.10
N ALA A 224 2.19 8.20 44.56
CA ALA A 224 2.53 9.50 43.94
C ALA A 224 3.17 9.34 42.55
N MET A 225 3.88 8.23 42.31
CA MET A 225 4.42 7.90 40.98
C MET A 225 3.35 7.37 40.03
N ALA A 226 2.32 6.67 40.54
CA ALA A 226 1.23 6.13 39.72
C ALA A 226 0.25 7.20 39.19
N GLU A 227 0.18 8.36 39.84
CA GLU A 227 -0.67 9.49 39.42
C GLU A 227 -0.01 10.44 38.41
N ARG A 228 1.26 10.21 38.06
CA ARG A 228 2.05 11.00 37.12
C ARG A 228 1.86 10.56 35.67
#